data_AF-A0A9P5SBN8-F1
#
_entry.id   AF-A0A9P5SBN8-F1
#
_cell.length_a   1.000
_cell.length_b   1.000
_cell.length_c   1.000
_cell.angle_alpha   90.00
_cell.angle_beta   90.00
_cell.angle_gamma   90.00
#
_symmetry.space_group_name_H-M   'P 1'
#
loop_
_entity.id
_entity.type
_entity.pdbx_description
1 polymer ?
#
loop_
_entity_poly.entity_id
_entity_poly.type
_entity_poly.pdbx_seq_one_letter_code
_entity_poly.pdbx_strand_id
1 'polypeptide(L)'
;MVSLKSIAMLAAILLSSNVAIEAAPTPKLDKRLLLPTAPLASDIDGAHLLMQNDADTTYIIKNAYVLLSKPRSYWDGIATCLKMGDGGYIYIRGTSGGNQLVELLNNNSPAQAETSAFSQFWVYNGFPGIFGNCLAVNKNTYKTDWIPCSTQLPTVCFNSVMRRVLLFDDTSRQVKVNTPVGAIQG
;
A
#
# COMPACT_ATOMS: atom_id res chain seq x y z
N MET A 1 77.18 16.50 -14.78
CA MET A 1 78.15 15.41 -14.53
C MET A 1 78.35 15.25 -13.03
N VAL A 2 77.67 14.29 -12.39
CA VAL A 2 77.98 13.75 -11.03
C VAL A 2 77.43 12.32 -11.05
N SER A 3 78.25 11.33 -11.39
CA SER A 3 79.00 10.41 -10.51
C SER A 3 78.15 9.37 -9.78
N LEU A 4 78.30 8.12 -10.24
CA LEU A 4 77.87 6.84 -9.64
C LEU A 4 78.51 6.57 -8.27
N LYS A 5 77.79 5.83 -7.41
CA LYS A 5 78.14 4.50 -6.80
C LYS A 5 77.19 4.28 -5.59
N SER A 6 76.23 3.34 -5.66
CA SER A 6 76.29 1.94 -5.16
C SER A 6 76.56 1.91 -3.63
N ILE A 7 75.79 1.25 -2.74
CA ILE A 7 75.45 -0.18 -2.63
C ILE A 7 74.43 -0.34 -1.45
N ALA A 8 73.42 -1.22 -1.62
CA ALA A 8 72.70 -2.11 -0.67
C ALA A 8 72.30 -1.61 0.76
N MET A 9 71.30 -2.11 1.49
CA MET A 9 70.59 -3.39 1.52
C MET A 9 69.41 -3.23 2.53
N LEU A 10 68.34 -4.01 2.33
CA LEU A 10 67.36 -4.52 3.31
C LEU A 10 66.73 -3.57 4.36
N ALA A 11 65.39 -3.44 4.30
CA ALA A 11 64.49 -4.24 5.14
C ALA A 11 63.02 -3.93 4.77
N ALA A 12 62.36 -4.89 4.13
CA ALA A 12 60.91 -4.90 4.00
C ALA A 12 60.30 -5.28 5.35
N ILE A 13 59.68 -4.32 6.04
CA ILE A 13 58.76 -4.62 7.14
C ILE A 13 57.36 -4.60 6.54
N LEU A 14 56.89 -5.77 6.12
CA LEU A 14 55.47 -6.07 5.94
C LEU A 14 54.84 -6.07 7.35
N LEU A 15 54.35 -4.91 7.79
CA LEU A 15 53.33 -4.89 8.84
C LEU A 15 52.03 -5.37 8.21
N SER A 16 51.76 -6.66 8.35
CA SER A 16 50.44 -7.25 8.18
C SER A 16 49.53 -6.67 9.27
N SER A 17 48.94 -5.51 9.01
CA SER A 17 47.74 -5.08 9.72
C SER A 17 46.64 -6.06 9.33
N ASN A 18 46.37 -7.01 10.22
CA ASN A 18 45.08 -7.70 10.26
C ASN A 18 44.02 -6.62 10.56
N VAL A 19 43.59 -5.91 9.53
CA VAL A 19 42.31 -5.22 9.56
C VAL A 19 41.29 -6.34 9.59
N ALA A 20 40.90 -6.75 10.80
CA ALA A 20 39.64 -7.42 10.99
C ALA A 20 38.61 -6.45 10.43
N ILE A 21 38.14 -6.72 9.21
CA ILE A 21 36.90 -6.16 8.72
C ILE A 21 35.87 -6.75 9.67
N GLU A 22 35.57 -6.02 10.74
CA GLU A 22 34.46 -6.32 11.61
C GLU A 22 33.25 -6.33 10.68
N ALA A 23 32.73 -7.54 10.44
CA ALA A 23 31.55 -7.71 9.62
C ALA A 23 30.51 -6.72 10.15
N ALA A 24 30.04 -5.83 9.27
CA ALA A 24 29.03 -4.85 9.63
C ALA A 24 27.97 -5.56 10.47
N PRO A 25 27.59 -5.01 11.64
CA PRO A 25 26.68 -5.70 12.54
C PRO A 25 25.47 -6.14 11.72
N THR A 26 25.33 -7.46 11.55
CA THR A 26 24.18 -8.05 10.87
C THR A 26 22.98 -7.37 11.49
N PRO A 27 22.13 -6.65 10.74
CA PRO A 27 20.96 -6.04 11.32
C PRO A 27 20.22 -7.18 11.99
N LYS A 28 20.16 -7.16 13.32
CA LYS A 28 19.26 -8.05 14.04
C LYS A 28 17.90 -7.60 13.56
N LEU A 29 17.36 -8.34 12.60
CA LEU A 29 15.98 -8.21 12.20
C LEU A 29 15.21 -8.67 13.44
N ASP A 30 14.99 -7.75 14.38
CA ASP A 30 13.97 -7.91 15.40
C ASP A 30 12.71 -8.18 14.58
N LYS A 31 12.32 -9.46 14.51
CA LYS A 31 11.14 -9.89 13.80
C LYS A 31 9.98 -9.19 14.49
N ARG A 32 9.63 -8.02 13.96
CA ARG A 32 8.49 -7.24 14.40
C ARG A 32 7.31 -8.18 14.32
N LEU A 33 6.78 -8.56 15.49
CA LEU A 33 5.71 -9.53 15.56
C LEU A 33 4.55 -9.01 14.72
N LEU A 34 4.22 -9.78 13.68
CA LEU A 34 3.11 -9.42 12.81
C LEU A 34 1.82 -9.49 13.62
N LEU A 35 0.98 -8.47 13.52
CA LEU A 35 -0.32 -8.49 14.17
C LEU A 35 -1.11 -9.70 13.64
N PRO A 36 -1.75 -10.50 14.52
CA PRO A 36 -2.55 -11.64 14.09
C PRO A 36 -3.63 -11.27 13.07
N THR A 37 -4.14 -10.05 13.16
CA THR A 37 -5.20 -9.48 12.31
C THR A 37 -4.70 -8.89 10.98
N ALA A 38 -3.39 -8.78 10.76
CA ALA A 38 -2.84 -8.23 9.53
C ALA A 38 -3.21 -9.10 8.30
N PRO A 39 -3.64 -8.50 7.17
CA PRO A 39 -4.00 -9.21 5.95
C PRO A 39 -2.76 -9.83 5.29
N LEU A 40 -2.97 -10.90 4.52
CA LEU A 40 -1.96 -11.38 3.58
C LEU A 40 -1.87 -10.43 2.38
N ALA A 41 -0.71 -10.37 1.73
CA ALA A 41 -0.54 -9.63 0.49
C ALA A 41 -1.52 -10.10 -0.60
N SER A 42 -1.83 -11.40 -0.62
CA SER A 42 -2.87 -11.98 -1.49
C SER A 42 -4.27 -11.46 -1.18
N ASP A 43 -4.55 -11.12 0.08
CA ASP A 43 -5.87 -10.62 0.49
C ASP A 43 -6.11 -9.19 -0.03
N ILE A 44 -5.03 -8.42 -0.26
CA ILE A 44 -5.06 -7.03 -0.72
C ILE A 44 -4.51 -6.87 -2.14
N ASP A 45 -4.43 -7.96 -2.90
CA ASP A 45 -4.01 -7.92 -4.30
C ASP A 45 -4.88 -6.94 -5.09
N GLY A 46 -4.25 -6.16 -5.97
CA GLY A 46 -4.90 -5.08 -6.69
C GLY A 46 -5.31 -3.88 -5.82
N ALA A 47 -4.63 -3.63 -4.70
CA ALA A 47 -4.83 -2.41 -3.92
C ALA A 47 -4.20 -1.19 -4.61
N HIS A 48 -5.03 -0.22 -4.98
CA HIS A 48 -4.61 1.07 -5.55
C HIS A 48 -4.90 2.20 -4.58
N LEU A 49 -3.93 3.09 -4.40
CA LEU A 49 -4.14 4.34 -3.68
C LEU A 49 -4.68 5.41 -4.65
N LEU A 50 -5.97 5.74 -4.52
CA LEU A 50 -6.60 6.77 -5.31
C LEU A 50 -6.53 8.09 -4.56
N MET A 51 -5.77 9.03 -5.12
CA MET A 51 -5.64 10.37 -4.58
C MET A 51 -5.40 11.35 -5.71
N GLN A 52 -6.02 12.52 -5.58
CA GLN A 52 -5.66 13.66 -6.40
C GLN A 52 -4.47 14.33 -5.70
N ASN A 53 -3.26 14.00 -6.15
CA ASN A 53 -2.07 14.68 -5.69
C ASN A 53 -1.69 15.79 -6.65
N ASP A 54 -1.39 16.93 -6.04
CA ASP A 54 -0.24 17.72 -6.43
C ASP A 54 0.87 17.35 -5.42
N ALA A 55 1.87 16.59 -5.85
CA ALA A 55 2.91 16.01 -4.98
C ALA A 55 3.73 17.08 -4.23
N ASP A 56 3.67 18.33 -4.68
CA ASP A 56 4.42 19.47 -4.17
C ASP A 56 3.60 20.39 -3.25
N THR A 57 2.32 20.09 -3.01
CA THR A 57 1.49 20.92 -2.14
C THR A 57 1.52 20.41 -0.70
N THR A 58 2.06 21.24 0.20
CA THR A 58 1.93 21.12 1.67
C THR A 58 0.46 21.15 2.15
N TYR A 59 -0.48 21.30 1.21
CA TYR A 59 -1.92 21.42 1.44
C TYR A 59 -2.58 20.04 1.31
N ILE A 60 -2.75 19.39 2.46
CA ILE A 60 -3.81 18.44 2.83
C ILE A 60 -4.53 17.80 1.62
N ILE A 61 -4.17 16.55 1.28
CA ILE A 61 -5.02 15.71 0.43
C ILE A 61 -6.40 15.66 1.07
N LYS A 62 -7.40 16.27 0.43
CA LYS A 62 -8.74 16.40 1.01
C LYS A 62 -9.49 15.08 1.04
N ASN A 63 -9.29 14.22 0.04
CA ASN A 63 -9.85 12.87 0.04
C ASN A 63 -8.86 11.89 -0.61
N ALA A 64 -8.55 10.81 0.12
CA ALA A 64 -7.78 9.68 -0.36
C ALA A 64 -8.61 8.40 -0.16
N TYR A 65 -8.51 7.48 -1.12
CA TYR A 65 -9.25 6.24 -1.12
C TYR A 65 -8.31 5.08 -1.39
N VAL A 66 -8.62 3.91 -0.86
CA VAL A 66 -7.98 2.67 -1.27
C VAL A 66 -9.00 1.90 -2.10
N LEU A 67 -8.64 1.59 -3.35
CA LEU A 67 -9.42 0.74 -4.22
C LEU A 67 -8.84 -0.67 -4.17
N LEU A 68 -9.66 -1.64 -3.81
CA LEU A 68 -9.38 -3.06 -3.99
C LEU A 68 -9.96 -3.47 -5.35
N SER A 69 -9.13 -3.52 -6.39
CA SER A 69 -9.55 -3.75 -7.77
C SER A 69 -10.06 -5.16 -8.02
N LYS A 70 -9.52 -6.15 -7.30
CA LYS A 70 -9.90 -7.56 -7.45
C LYS A 70 -11.34 -7.76 -6.98
N PRO A 71 -12.24 -8.28 -7.85
CA PRO A 71 -13.64 -8.48 -7.52
C PRO A 71 -13.82 -9.39 -6.32
N ARG A 72 -14.71 -9.00 -5.41
CA ARG A 72 -15.03 -9.72 -4.18
C ARG A 72 -16.47 -9.48 -3.78
N SER A 73 -17.02 -10.33 -2.91
CA SER A 73 -18.33 -10.08 -2.32
C SER A 73 -18.28 -8.80 -1.47
N TYR A 74 -19.43 -8.20 -1.19
CA TYR A 74 -19.50 -7.00 -0.37
C TYR A 74 -18.82 -7.21 1.00
N TRP A 75 -19.18 -8.28 1.70
CA TRP A 75 -18.70 -8.53 3.06
C TRP A 75 -17.20 -8.80 3.09
N ASP A 76 -16.67 -9.52 2.10
CA ASP A 76 -15.23 -9.78 1.97
C ASP A 76 -14.46 -8.49 1.66
N GLY A 77 -15.02 -7.64 0.79
CA GLY A 77 -14.46 -6.32 0.48
C GLY A 77 -14.35 -5.44 1.71
N ILE A 78 -15.45 -5.27 2.44
CA ILE A 78 -15.48 -4.44 3.66
C ILE A 78 -14.58 -5.04 4.75
N ALA A 79 -14.59 -6.36 4.95
CA ALA A 79 -13.70 -7.01 5.90
C ALA A 79 -12.22 -6.81 5.55
N THR A 80 -11.89 -6.77 4.26
CA THR A 80 -10.51 -6.47 3.82
C THR A 80 -10.14 -5.02 4.13
N CYS A 81 -11.03 -4.06 3.87
CA CYS A 81 -10.81 -2.66 4.28
C CYS A 81 -10.46 -2.58 5.79
N LEU A 82 -11.25 -3.26 6.63
CA LEU A 82 -11.04 -3.30 8.08
C LEU A 82 -9.71 -3.92 8.47
N LYS A 83 -9.29 -5.03 7.83
CA LYS A 83 -7.99 -5.66 8.08
C LYS A 83 -6.81 -4.73 7.75
N MET A 84 -6.97 -3.83 6.77
CA MET A 84 -5.95 -2.82 6.43
C MET A 84 -5.92 -1.63 7.42
N GLY A 85 -6.77 -1.65 8.46
CA GLY A 85 -6.90 -0.53 9.41
C GLY A 85 -7.73 0.63 8.85
N ASP A 86 -8.53 0.37 7.81
CA ASP A 86 -9.39 1.34 7.14
C ASP A 86 -10.86 0.94 7.23
N GLY A 87 -11.77 1.84 6.86
CA GLY A 87 -13.20 1.55 6.76
C GLY A 87 -13.65 1.41 5.30
N GLY A 88 -14.83 0.84 5.07
CA GLY A 88 -15.49 1.03 3.78
C GLY A 88 -15.83 2.52 3.58
N TYR A 89 -15.73 3.02 2.35
CA TYR A 89 -16.05 4.43 2.09
C TYR A 89 -17.56 4.69 2.09
N ILE A 90 -18.04 5.68 2.84
CA ILE A 90 -19.44 6.13 2.79
C ILE A 90 -19.59 7.10 1.62
N TYR A 91 -20.24 6.66 0.55
CA TYR A 91 -20.48 7.49 -0.61
C TYR A 91 -21.69 8.41 -0.40
N ILE A 92 -21.47 9.72 -0.55
CA ILE A 92 -22.54 10.73 -0.55
C ILE A 92 -22.47 11.51 -1.86
N ARG A 93 -23.50 11.32 -2.70
CA ARG A 93 -23.61 11.98 -4.00
C ARG A 93 -23.61 13.51 -3.84
N GLY A 94 -22.89 14.20 -4.73
CA GLY A 94 -22.84 15.66 -4.77
C GLY A 94 -21.89 16.30 -3.76
N THR A 95 -21.30 15.52 -2.86
CA THR A 95 -20.20 16.00 -2.01
C THR A 95 -18.89 16.05 -2.80
N SER A 96 -17.95 16.89 -2.36
CA SER A 96 -16.61 16.95 -2.95
C SER A 96 -15.94 15.57 -2.96
N GLY A 97 -16.02 14.81 -1.87
CA GLY A 97 -15.48 13.45 -1.80
C GLY A 97 -16.19 12.46 -2.71
N GLY A 98 -17.51 12.51 -2.84
CA GLY A 98 -18.24 11.63 -3.76
C GLY A 98 -17.88 11.89 -5.23
N ASN A 99 -17.80 13.16 -5.62
CA ASN A 99 -17.46 13.54 -6.99
C ASN A 99 -15.99 13.19 -7.32
N GLN A 100 -15.08 13.45 -6.38
CA GLN A 100 -13.65 13.15 -6.54
C GLN A 100 -13.39 11.65 -6.64
N LEU A 101 -14.08 10.82 -5.85
CA LEU A 101 -13.97 9.37 -5.97
C LEU A 101 -14.28 8.92 -7.39
N VAL A 102 -15.43 9.35 -7.93
CA VAL A 102 -15.86 8.94 -9.28
C VAL A 102 -14.91 9.45 -10.36
N GLU A 103 -14.39 10.67 -10.21
CA GLU A 103 -13.36 11.21 -11.10
C GLU A 103 -12.10 10.32 -11.08
N LEU A 104 -11.59 9.97 -9.90
CA LEU A 104 -10.43 9.09 -9.76
C LEU A 104 -10.71 7.68 -10.29
N LEU A 105 -11.92 7.14 -10.10
CA LEU A 105 -12.35 5.86 -10.65
C LEU A 105 -12.51 5.86 -12.17
N ASN A 106 -12.49 7.02 -12.83
CA ASN A 106 -12.50 7.11 -14.30
C ASN A 106 -11.12 7.46 -14.86
N ASN A 107 -10.34 8.27 -14.14
CA ASN A 107 -9.14 8.91 -14.67
C ASN A 107 -7.82 8.31 -14.17
N ASN A 108 -7.84 7.45 -13.14
CA ASN A 108 -6.62 6.82 -12.63
C ASN A 108 -6.19 5.66 -13.53
N SER A 109 -5.18 5.86 -14.38
CA SER A 109 -4.77 4.87 -15.39
C SER A 109 -4.29 3.54 -14.80
N PRO A 110 -3.51 3.46 -13.70
CA PRO A 110 -3.17 2.19 -13.08
C PRO A 110 -4.40 1.40 -12.62
N ALA A 111 -5.34 2.06 -11.95
CA ALA A 111 -6.58 1.43 -11.50
C ALA A 111 -7.51 1.04 -12.67
N GLN A 112 -7.56 1.83 -13.74
CA GLN A 112 -8.37 1.52 -14.92
C GLN A 112 -7.89 0.29 -15.67
N ALA A 113 -6.59 0.01 -15.68
CA ALA A 113 -6.05 -1.20 -16.29
C ALA A 113 -6.74 -2.47 -15.71
N GLU A 114 -7.13 -2.43 -14.45
CA GLU A 114 -7.75 -3.56 -13.74
C GLU A 114 -9.27 -3.44 -13.61
N THR A 115 -9.82 -2.22 -13.60
CA THR A 115 -11.23 -1.97 -13.28
C THR A 115 -12.07 -1.38 -14.42
N SER A 116 -11.51 -1.24 -15.62
CA SER A 116 -12.21 -0.69 -16.79
C SER A 116 -13.53 -1.44 -17.12
N ALA A 117 -13.56 -2.75 -16.92
CA ALA A 117 -14.74 -3.59 -17.16
C ALA A 117 -15.88 -3.36 -16.13
N PHE A 118 -15.59 -2.70 -15.00
CA PHE A 118 -16.56 -2.48 -13.93
C PHE A 118 -17.09 -1.04 -13.99
N SER A 119 -18.41 -0.93 -13.99
CA SER A 119 -19.11 0.34 -13.79
C SER A 119 -19.49 0.56 -12.34
N GLN A 120 -19.58 -0.51 -11.53
CA GLN A 120 -20.04 -0.48 -10.14
C GLN A 120 -18.94 -0.90 -9.17
N PHE A 121 -18.91 -0.26 -8.00
CA PHE A 121 -17.91 -0.45 -6.96
C PHE A 121 -18.59 -0.51 -5.60
N TRP A 122 -18.19 -1.45 -4.75
CA TRP A 122 -18.70 -1.53 -3.39
C TRP A 122 -18.30 -0.30 -2.57
N VAL A 123 -19.29 0.26 -1.87
CA VAL A 123 -19.14 1.35 -0.90
C VAL A 123 -19.89 0.96 0.36
N TYR A 124 -19.51 1.50 1.51
CA TYR A 124 -20.07 1.09 2.78
C TYR A 124 -21.57 1.38 2.87
N ASN A 125 -22.32 0.40 3.37
CA ASN A 125 -23.71 0.54 3.77
C ASN A 125 -23.79 1.51 4.96
N GLY A 126 -23.94 2.81 4.69
CA GLY A 126 -24.16 3.83 5.74
C GLY A 126 -25.46 3.62 6.55
N PHE A 127 -26.34 2.74 6.06
CA PHE A 127 -27.57 2.27 6.70
C PHE A 127 -27.65 0.74 6.62
N PRO A 128 -28.35 0.05 7.53
CA PRO A 128 -28.50 -1.41 7.49
C PRO A 128 -28.92 -1.88 6.08
N GLY A 129 -28.23 -2.90 5.56
CA GLY A 129 -28.49 -3.41 4.21
C GLY A 129 -29.93 -3.89 4.05
N ILE A 130 -30.48 -3.75 2.85
CA ILE A 130 -31.87 -4.11 2.55
C ILE A 130 -31.92 -5.55 2.04
N PHE A 131 -32.45 -6.49 2.84
CA PHE A 131 -32.77 -7.87 2.41
C PHE A 131 -31.67 -8.58 1.59
N GLY A 132 -30.41 -8.56 2.06
CA GLY A 132 -29.30 -9.22 1.35
C GLY A 132 -28.77 -8.43 0.14
N ASN A 133 -29.21 -7.19 -0.05
CA ASN A 133 -28.62 -6.23 -0.97
C ASN A 133 -27.70 -5.24 -0.23
N CYS A 134 -26.65 -4.85 -0.94
CA CYS A 134 -25.58 -3.98 -0.49
C CYS A 134 -25.39 -2.83 -1.47
N LEU A 135 -24.81 -1.74 -0.97
CA LEU A 135 -24.70 -0.48 -1.69
C LEU A 135 -23.46 -0.50 -2.61
N ALA A 136 -23.68 -0.26 -3.89
CA ALA A 136 -22.61 -0.03 -4.86
C ALA A 136 -22.77 1.35 -5.49
N VAL A 137 -21.66 2.05 -5.75
CA VAL A 137 -21.65 3.29 -6.55
C VAL A 137 -21.36 2.96 -8.00
N ASN A 138 -22.09 3.60 -8.91
CA ASN A 138 -21.83 3.52 -10.35
C ASN A 138 -20.97 4.71 -10.80
N LYS A 139 -19.77 4.44 -11.33
CA LYS A 139 -18.81 5.47 -11.76
C LYS A 139 -19.26 6.28 -12.99
N ASN A 140 -20.23 5.79 -13.75
CA ASN A 140 -20.74 6.48 -14.94
C ASN A 140 -21.92 7.40 -14.59
N THR A 141 -22.75 7.01 -13.63
CA THR A 141 -24.00 7.72 -13.30
C THR A 141 -23.93 8.51 -12.00
N TYR A 142 -22.90 8.30 -11.18
CA TYR A 142 -22.72 8.93 -9.87
C TYR A 142 -23.85 8.58 -8.90
N LYS A 143 -24.60 7.50 -9.19
CA LYS A 143 -25.70 7.01 -8.36
C LYS A 143 -25.25 5.77 -7.60
N THR A 144 -25.93 5.50 -6.50
CA THR A 144 -25.80 4.25 -5.76
C THR A 144 -26.98 3.35 -6.01
N ASP A 145 -26.70 2.07 -6.16
CA ASP A 145 -27.69 1.01 -6.35
C ASP A 145 -27.58 0.00 -5.22
N TRP A 146 -28.72 -0.55 -4.81
CA TRP A 146 -28.78 -1.70 -3.91
C TRP A 146 -28.82 -2.97 -4.76
N ILE A 147 -27.76 -3.76 -4.70
CA ILE A 147 -27.61 -4.99 -5.50
C ILE A 147 -27.20 -6.16 -4.59
N PRO A 148 -27.37 -7.44 -5.01
CA PRO A 148 -27.09 -8.58 -4.16
C PRO A 148 -25.67 -8.55 -3.60
N CYS A 149 -25.51 -8.69 -2.28
CA CYS A 149 -24.21 -8.60 -1.60
C CYS A 149 -23.19 -9.65 -2.06
N SER A 150 -23.66 -10.75 -2.69
CA SER A 150 -22.84 -11.81 -3.26
C SER A 150 -22.20 -11.43 -4.61
N THR A 151 -22.61 -10.32 -5.22
CA THR A 151 -22.04 -9.83 -6.49
C THR A 151 -20.53 -9.59 -6.32
N GLN A 152 -19.75 -9.94 -7.33
CA GLN A 152 -18.30 -9.77 -7.31
C GLN A 152 -17.94 -8.42 -7.92
N LEU A 153 -17.61 -7.44 -7.08
CA LEU A 153 -17.21 -6.10 -7.52
C LEU A 153 -15.92 -5.64 -6.82
N PRO A 154 -15.17 -4.73 -7.45
CA PRO A 154 -14.12 -3.98 -6.76
C PRO A 154 -14.69 -3.20 -5.57
N THR A 155 -13.87 -2.93 -4.56
CA THR A 155 -14.33 -2.29 -3.31
C THR A 155 -13.56 -1.01 -3.03
N VAL A 156 -14.26 0.05 -2.60
CA VAL A 156 -13.66 1.31 -2.19
C VAL A 156 -13.62 1.41 -0.67
N CYS A 157 -12.41 1.50 -0.14
CA CYS A 157 -12.15 1.81 1.25
C CYS A 157 -11.83 3.31 1.42
N PHE A 158 -12.18 3.87 2.57
CA PHE A 158 -11.66 5.16 3.01
C PHE A 158 -10.18 5.00 3.38
N ASN A 159 -9.32 5.95 3.01
CA ASN A 159 -7.95 5.97 3.50
C ASN A 159 -7.84 6.89 4.72
N SER A 160 -7.63 6.30 5.90
CA SER A 160 -7.49 7.05 7.15
C SER A 160 -6.06 7.52 7.48
N VAL A 161 -5.09 7.30 6.58
CA VAL A 161 -3.70 7.73 6.77
C VAL A 161 -3.58 9.24 6.62
N MET A 162 -3.25 9.93 7.72
CA MET A 162 -2.57 11.23 7.61
C MET A 162 -1.19 10.98 7.02
N ARG A 163 -0.80 11.69 5.93
CA ARG A 163 0.59 11.69 5.44
C ARG A 163 1.51 12.16 6.57
N ARG A 164 2.07 11.21 7.32
CA ARG A 164 3.00 11.52 8.41
C ARG A 164 4.37 11.81 7.83
N VAL A 165 4.95 12.92 8.27
CA VAL A 165 6.40 13.07 8.39
C VAL A 165 6.84 12.05 9.46
N LEU A 166 7.85 11.25 9.15
CA LEU A 166 8.34 10.06 9.88
C LEU A 166 8.81 10.36 11.32
N LEU A 167 7.91 10.71 12.24
CA LEU A 167 8.24 10.96 13.65
C LEU A 167 7.90 9.78 14.57
N PHE A 168 7.07 8.82 14.12
CA PHE A 168 6.74 7.61 14.88
C PHE A 168 6.54 6.41 13.94
N ASP A 169 7.02 5.25 14.35
CA ASP A 169 6.79 3.99 13.65
C ASP A 169 5.32 3.57 13.74
N ASP A 170 4.63 3.53 12.60
CA ASP A 170 3.27 2.96 12.52
C ASP A 170 3.37 1.43 12.66
N THR A 171 2.79 0.88 13.73
CA THR A 171 2.67 -0.57 13.97
C THR A 171 1.33 -1.13 13.52
N SER A 172 0.36 -0.27 13.16
CA SER A 172 -1.05 -0.66 12.99
C SER A 172 -1.37 -1.23 11.61
N ARG A 173 -0.57 -0.89 10.59
CA ARG A 173 -0.78 -1.29 9.20
C ARG A 173 0.35 -2.20 8.75
N GLN A 174 0.09 -3.50 8.80
CA GLN A 174 1.06 -4.53 8.44
C GLN A 174 0.46 -5.43 7.37
N VAL A 175 1.29 -5.96 6.48
CA VAL A 175 0.89 -6.93 5.46
C VAL A 175 1.78 -8.15 5.60
N LYS A 176 1.15 -9.33 5.68
CA LYS A 176 1.86 -10.61 5.73
C LYS A 176 2.21 -11.03 4.30
N VAL A 177 3.49 -11.22 4.02
CA VAL A 177 3.96 -11.74 2.73
C VAL A 177 4.44 -13.17 2.93
N ASN A 178 3.91 -14.10 2.15
CA ASN A 178 4.46 -15.45 2.10
C ASN A 178 5.75 -15.42 1.29
N THR A 179 6.89 -15.45 1.97
CA THR A 179 8.18 -15.61 1.31
C THR A 179 8.49 -17.10 1.17
N PRO A 180 8.98 -17.56 -0.01
CA PRO A 180 9.55 -18.89 -0.11
C PRO A 180 10.66 -19.06 0.92
N VAL A 181 10.70 -20.21 1.61
CA VAL A 181 11.78 -20.49 2.56
C VAL A 181 13.04 -20.80 1.77
N GLY A 182 13.91 -19.81 1.64
CA GLY A 182 15.19 -19.87 0.93
C GLY A 182 16.05 -18.65 1.24
N ALA A 183 17.35 -18.74 1.00
CA ALA A 183 18.26 -17.61 1.22
C ALA A 183 17.81 -16.43 0.33
N ILE A 184 17.50 -15.30 0.96
CA ILE A 184 17.33 -14.02 0.26
C ILE A 184 18.72 -13.69 -0.31
N GLN A 185 18.92 -13.94 -1.60
CA GLN A 185 20.12 -13.48 -2.29
C GLN A 185 19.94 -11.98 -2.53
N GLY A 186 20.70 -11.19 -1.77
CA GLY A 186 20.93 -9.77 -2.02
C GLY A 186 22.27 -9.58 -2.71
#